data_AF-A0A5K1VUU0-F1
#
_entry.id   AF-A0A5K1VUU0-F1
#
_cell.length_a   1.000
_cell.length_b   1.000
_cell.length_c   1.000
_cell.angle_alpha   90.00
_cell.angle_beta   90.00
_cell.angle_gamma   90.00
#
_symmetry.space_group_name_H-M   'P 1'
#
loop_
_entity.id
_entity.type
_entity.pdbx_description
1 polymer ?
#
loop_
_entity_poly.entity_id
_entity_poly.type
_entity_poly.pdbx_seq_one_letter_code
_entity_poly.pdbx_strand_id
1 'polypeptide(L)'
;MNYNVIKALDQEETGDLIKYFNYTDGILEANSGVHDNKCLSIDSSDPPCPVQKGMYTKVKLTDESIQITNIDKSSITALVRIQIKPTEQFWTQIKDSQEGDISGFQTGRLTAIEYFVGLKSSTHLFDAYRVYSRNKKTACEQTEALYENAAIRMLKAQEELDYKPGIYTQWEAAYKHEDNVCGCYFNLQEIIKAPNNTIEKEFEVIIPLDDLLPFAAMKMFPNGIYGNLTLEVKMAIQQNFVICQCNQNTIINKISKQINSPVKGNSLVLSIGIDQMKERDYYGVLNSKHENCSFTQIGDTFITSVMSLQKESNHELGVLTPKNIKSCFTITDGSLRYCRTNINGFNIKDSVMNELIEKYQTKELIIPSQYVDYQAFSQKPLSNGLKWQRKKANN
;
A
#
# COMPACT_ATOMS: atom_id res chain seq x y z
N MET A 1 13.17 -7.81 -26.27
CA MET A 1 14.08 -7.10 -27.20
C MET A 1 13.34 -5.90 -27.76
N ASN A 2 13.97 -4.72 -27.75
CA ASN A 2 13.35 -3.46 -28.15
C ASN A 2 12.95 -3.49 -29.64
N TYR A 3 11.76 -3.02 -30.00
CA TYR A 3 11.25 -3.03 -31.39
C TYR A 3 12.19 -2.30 -32.37
N ASN A 4 12.92 -1.29 -31.86
CA ASN A 4 13.92 -0.55 -32.63
C ASN A 4 15.19 -1.39 -32.92
N VAL A 5 15.50 -2.40 -32.11
CA VAL A 5 16.66 -3.29 -32.30
C VAL A 5 16.38 -4.34 -33.39
N ILE A 6 15.13 -4.78 -33.53
CA ILE A 6 14.73 -5.72 -34.59
C ILE A 6 14.76 -5.01 -35.96
N LYS A 7 14.32 -3.76 -36.03
CA LYS A 7 14.42 -2.93 -37.25
C LYS A 7 15.86 -2.61 -37.66
N ALA A 8 16.79 -2.54 -36.72
CA ALA A 8 18.21 -2.30 -37.00
C ALA A 8 18.92 -3.55 -37.56
N LEU A 9 18.44 -4.76 -37.24
CA LEU A 9 18.98 -6.02 -37.75
C LEU A 9 18.46 -6.36 -39.17
N ASP A 10 17.32 -5.81 -39.57
CA ASP A 10 16.68 -6.03 -40.89
C ASP A 10 17.18 -5.08 -42.00
N GLN A 11 18.10 -4.16 -41.70
CA GLN A 11 18.72 -3.31 -42.72
C GLN A 11 19.98 -3.99 -43.29
N GLU A 12 20.05 -4.11 -44.62
CA GLU A 12 21.17 -4.69 -45.40
C GLU A 12 22.54 -4.00 -45.20
N GLU A 13 22.66 -3.05 -44.26
CA GLU A 13 23.89 -2.30 -43.94
C GLU A 13 24.61 -2.84 -42.70
N THR A 14 24.41 -4.12 -42.36
CA THR A 14 25.13 -4.80 -41.27
C THR A 14 26.58 -5.08 -41.67
N GLY A 15 27.43 -4.05 -41.58
CA GLY A 15 28.87 -4.19 -41.81
C GLY A 15 29.67 -2.88 -41.81
N ASP A 16 29.03 -1.74 -42.07
CA ASP A 16 29.71 -0.45 -42.04
C ASP A 16 29.72 0.13 -40.62
N LEU A 17 30.75 -0.26 -39.87
CA LEU A 17 31.00 0.22 -38.51
C LEU A 17 31.11 1.74 -38.45
N ILE A 18 31.63 2.41 -39.49
CA ILE A 18 31.80 3.87 -39.50
C ILE A 18 30.43 4.56 -39.59
N LYS A 19 29.54 4.05 -40.43
CA LYS A 19 28.17 4.58 -40.54
C LYS A 19 27.36 4.32 -39.27
N TYR A 20 27.55 3.18 -38.63
CA TYR A 20 26.98 2.87 -37.31
C TYR A 20 27.48 3.84 -36.23
N PHE A 21 28.78 4.12 -36.17
CA PHE A 21 29.33 5.08 -35.20
C PHE A 21 28.86 6.50 -35.49
N ASN A 22 28.82 6.95 -36.74
CA ASN A 22 28.28 8.28 -37.09
C ASN A 22 26.78 8.43 -36.73
N TYR A 23 25.99 7.36 -36.90
CA TYR A 23 24.59 7.35 -36.45
C TYR A 23 24.49 7.38 -34.92
N THR A 24 25.36 6.63 -34.23
CA THR A 24 25.46 6.62 -32.77
C THR A 24 25.90 7.98 -32.23
N ASP A 25 26.85 8.64 -32.88
CA ASP A 25 27.34 9.98 -32.56
C ASP A 25 26.23 11.02 -32.73
N GLY A 26 25.42 10.91 -33.79
CA GLY A 26 24.22 11.75 -33.96
C GLY A 26 23.16 11.53 -32.88
N ILE A 27 23.01 10.30 -32.37
CA ILE A 27 22.14 10.02 -31.21
C ILE A 27 22.75 10.61 -29.93
N LEU A 28 24.06 10.52 -29.74
CA LEU A 28 24.77 11.08 -28.58
C LEU A 28 24.71 12.62 -28.58
N GLU A 29 24.81 13.26 -29.75
CA GLU A 29 24.67 14.71 -29.91
C GLU A 29 23.23 15.20 -29.72
N ALA A 30 22.22 14.45 -30.19
CA ALA A 30 20.81 14.76 -29.92
C ALA A 30 20.45 14.53 -28.44
N ASN A 31 21.17 13.66 -27.74
CA ASN A 31 21.02 13.37 -26.32
C ASN A 31 21.94 14.27 -25.47
N SER A 32 21.94 15.57 -25.78
CA SER A 32 22.83 16.60 -25.23
C SER A 32 22.53 16.99 -23.77
N GLY A 33 21.96 16.11 -22.94
CA GLY A 33 21.92 16.33 -21.50
C GLY A 33 23.32 16.24 -20.88
N VAL A 34 23.50 16.74 -19.67
CA VAL A 34 24.61 16.25 -18.84
C VAL A 34 24.22 14.79 -18.54
N HIS A 35 25.03 13.80 -18.91
CA HIS A 35 24.74 12.37 -18.68
C HIS A 35 24.77 12.00 -17.19
N ASP A 36 23.91 12.63 -16.41
CA ASP A 36 23.94 12.64 -14.96
C ASP A 36 22.52 12.38 -14.47
N ASN A 37 22.10 11.12 -14.61
CA ASN A 37 20.92 10.61 -13.92
C ASN A 37 21.29 10.41 -12.45
N LYS A 38 20.64 11.16 -11.57
CA LYS A 38 20.82 11.05 -10.12
C LYS A 38 19.63 10.38 -9.47
N CYS A 39 19.94 9.52 -8.51
CA CYS A 39 18.98 8.99 -7.55
C CYS A 39 19.43 9.43 -6.15
N LEU A 40 18.55 10.10 -5.42
CA LEU A 40 18.80 10.59 -4.07
C LEU A 40 17.72 10.07 -3.14
N SER A 41 18.13 9.56 -1.98
CA SER A 41 17.21 9.22 -0.90
C SER A 41 17.37 10.26 0.21
N ILE A 42 16.28 10.97 0.51
CA ILE A 42 16.28 12.03 1.53
C ILE A 42 15.27 11.67 2.61
N ASP A 43 15.73 11.60 3.85
CA ASP A 43 14.86 11.35 4.99
C ASP A 43 13.95 12.55 5.29
N SER A 44 12.79 12.25 5.88
CA SER A 44 11.84 13.24 6.37
C SER A 44 12.47 14.15 7.43
N SER A 45 12.13 15.43 7.40
CA SER A 45 12.59 16.44 8.36
C SER A 45 11.41 17.16 9.02
N ASP A 46 11.66 17.79 10.17
CA ASP A 46 10.73 18.70 10.86
C ASP A 46 9.31 18.14 11.16
N PRO A 47 9.17 17.23 12.14
CA PRO A 47 10.21 16.51 12.87
C PRO A 47 10.72 15.30 12.07
N PRO A 48 11.97 14.87 12.30
CA PRO A 48 12.46 13.61 11.74
C PRO A 48 11.71 12.42 12.35
N CYS A 49 11.73 11.30 11.64
CA CYS A 49 11.18 10.05 12.16
C CYS A 49 11.96 9.59 13.43
N PRO A 50 11.27 8.97 14.42
CA PRO A 50 9.92 8.45 14.33
C PRO A 50 8.80 9.47 14.57
N VAL A 51 7.74 9.39 13.75
CA VAL A 51 6.58 10.29 13.81
C VAL A 51 5.36 9.53 14.33
N GLN A 52 4.73 10.07 15.37
CA GLN A 52 3.51 9.51 15.96
C GLN A 52 2.26 9.91 15.15
N LYS A 53 1.17 9.18 15.37
CA LYS A 53 -0.16 9.46 14.81
C LYS A 53 -0.54 10.94 14.92
N GLY A 54 -1.07 11.50 13.84
CA GLY A 54 -1.65 12.86 13.82
C GLY A 54 -0.63 13.99 13.79
N MET A 55 0.66 13.69 13.92
CA MET A 55 1.74 14.68 13.75
C MET A 55 2.03 14.89 12.26
N TYR A 56 2.49 16.10 11.95
CA TYR A 56 2.99 16.44 10.62
C TYR A 56 4.47 16.11 10.53
N THR A 57 4.96 15.81 9.33
CA THR A 57 6.38 15.74 8.97
C THR A 57 6.57 16.24 7.55
N LYS A 58 7.77 16.70 7.20
CA LYS A 58 8.07 17.22 5.87
C LYS A 58 8.94 16.24 5.10
N VAL A 59 8.61 16.04 3.84
CA VAL A 59 9.40 15.26 2.89
C VAL A 59 9.75 16.12 1.70
N LYS A 60 11.02 16.11 1.29
CA LYS A 60 11.48 16.85 0.11
C LYS A 60 11.16 16.03 -1.14
N LEU A 61 10.43 16.62 -2.08
CA LEU A 61 10.11 15.97 -3.36
C LEU A 61 11.17 16.22 -4.42
N THR A 62 11.92 17.32 -4.28
CA THR A 62 13.01 17.70 -5.20
C THR A 62 14.21 18.19 -4.38
N ASP A 63 15.38 18.20 -5.00
CA ASP A 63 16.64 18.61 -4.36
C ASP A 63 17.45 19.58 -5.23
N GLU A 64 18.22 20.47 -4.60
CA GLU A 64 19.03 21.49 -5.28
C GLU A 64 20.11 20.90 -6.21
N SER A 65 20.55 19.67 -5.95
CA SER A 65 21.59 19.01 -6.75
C SER A 65 21.10 18.38 -8.06
N ILE A 66 19.78 18.37 -8.28
CA ILE A 66 19.08 17.89 -9.48
C ILE A 66 18.39 19.10 -10.11
N GLN A 67 18.48 19.29 -11.43
CA GLN A 67 17.81 20.42 -12.09
C GLN A 67 16.41 20.07 -12.61
N ILE A 68 16.21 18.83 -13.04
CA ILE A 68 14.92 18.28 -13.48
C ILE A 68 14.62 17.01 -12.71
N THR A 69 13.53 17.01 -11.94
CA THR A 69 13.07 15.83 -11.18
C THR A 69 12.03 15.05 -11.99
N ASN A 70 12.20 13.75 -12.12
CA ASN A 70 11.22 12.82 -12.70
C ASN A 70 10.22 12.41 -11.63
N ILE A 71 9.04 13.02 -11.64
CA ILE A 71 7.98 12.78 -10.66
C ILE A 71 7.40 11.37 -10.82
N ASP A 72 7.24 10.91 -12.06
CA ASP A 72 6.72 9.58 -12.41
C ASP A 72 7.54 8.40 -11.87
N LYS A 73 8.84 8.62 -11.67
CA LYS A 73 9.79 7.60 -11.18
C LYS A 73 10.21 7.83 -9.73
N SER A 74 9.74 8.90 -9.11
CA SER A 74 10.07 9.23 -7.73
C SER A 74 8.99 8.67 -6.80
N SER A 75 9.38 8.28 -5.59
CA SER A 75 8.47 7.65 -4.63
C SER A 75 8.87 7.98 -3.20
N ILE A 76 7.90 8.06 -2.32
CA ILE A 76 8.12 8.10 -0.87
C ILE A 76 8.07 6.66 -0.34
N THR A 77 9.00 6.30 0.52
CA THR A 77 9.05 5.00 1.18
C THR A 77 8.98 5.18 2.67
N ALA A 78 8.07 4.48 3.33
CA ALA A 78 7.83 4.63 4.76
C ALA A 78 7.72 3.26 5.44
N LEU A 79 8.39 3.11 6.60
CA LEU A 79 8.24 1.91 7.43
C LEU A 79 7.22 2.19 8.53
N VAL A 80 6.08 1.53 8.42
CA VAL A 80 4.95 1.69 9.34
C VAL A 80 5.03 0.63 10.42
N ARG A 81 5.03 1.06 11.68
CA ARG A 81 4.87 0.20 12.86
C ARG A 81 3.46 0.36 13.41
N ILE A 82 2.77 -0.76 13.63
CA ILE A 82 1.44 -0.79 14.26
C ILE A 82 1.38 -1.81 15.39
N GLN A 83 0.59 -1.48 16.41
CA GLN A 83 0.21 -2.39 17.49
C GLN A 83 -1.27 -2.72 17.39
N ILE A 84 -1.60 -3.99 17.27
CA ILE A 84 -2.96 -4.46 17.03
C ILE A 84 -3.45 -5.25 18.23
N LYS A 85 -4.67 -4.96 18.67
CA LYS A 85 -5.32 -5.63 19.79
C LYS A 85 -6.78 -5.98 19.44
N PRO A 86 -7.21 -7.24 19.62
CA PRO A 86 -8.63 -7.59 19.53
C PRO A 86 -9.42 -7.10 20.74
N THR A 87 -10.72 -6.85 20.56
CA THR A 87 -11.64 -6.45 21.63
C THR A 87 -11.88 -7.58 22.63
N GLU A 88 -12.36 -7.25 23.84
CA GLU A 88 -12.62 -8.26 24.88
C GLU A 88 -13.64 -9.33 24.45
N GLN A 89 -14.63 -8.96 23.63
CA GLN A 89 -15.64 -9.87 23.10
C GLN A 89 -15.04 -11.02 22.27
N PHE A 90 -13.94 -10.74 21.56
CA PHE A 90 -13.20 -11.75 20.81
C PHE A 90 -12.67 -12.85 21.72
N TRP A 91 -12.12 -12.48 22.87
CA TRP A 91 -11.50 -13.42 23.81
C TRP A 91 -12.50 -14.36 24.47
N THR A 92 -13.70 -13.88 24.79
CA THR A 92 -14.77 -14.72 25.33
C THR A 92 -15.14 -15.82 24.33
N GLN A 93 -15.33 -15.46 23.06
CA GLN A 93 -15.77 -16.39 22.01
C GLN A 93 -14.68 -17.41 21.60
N ILE A 94 -13.41 -17.04 21.72
CA ILE A 94 -12.28 -17.95 21.47
C ILE A 94 -12.08 -18.95 22.61
N LYS A 95 -12.22 -18.54 23.88
CA LYS A 95 -12.05 -19.45 25.04
C LYS A 95 -13.06 -20.59 25.05
N ASP A 96 -14.31 -20.30 24.69
CA ASP A 96 -15.38 -21.31 24.54
C ASP A 96 -15.10 -22.32 23.42
N SER A 97 -14.10 -22.05 22.57
CA SER A 97 -13.73 -22.90 21.43
C SER A 97 -12.44 -23.69 21.67
N GLN A 98 -11.92 -23.74 22.91
CA GLN A 98 -10.68 -24.42 23.31
C GLN A 98 -10.90 -25.66 24.21
N GLU A 99 -12.13 -25.93 24.66
CA GLU A 99 -12.41 -27.08 25.54
C GLU A 99 -12.29 -28.42 24.78
N GLY A 100 -11.15 -29.10 24.97
CA GLY A 100 -11.00 -30.52 24.66
C GLY A 100 -9.91 -30.92 23.65
N ASP A 101 -9.08 -30.00 23.17
CA ASP A 101 -8.14 -30.31 22.08
C ASP A 101 -6.74 -30.78 22.55
N ILE A 102 -6.17 -31.72 21.79
CA ILE A 102 -4.77 -32.17 21.88
C ILE A 102 -3.86 -31.01 21.45
N SER A 103 -2.73 -30.81 22.13
CA SER A 103 -1.81 -29.65 21.95
C SER A 103 -1.36 -29.41 20.49
N GLY A 104 -1.25 -30.47 19.69
CA GLY A 104 -0.95 -30.42 18.25
C GLY A 104 -2.06 -29.80 17.41
N PHE A 105 -3.30 -30.28 17.55
CA PHE A 105 -4.47 -29.76 16.82
C PHE A 105 -4.71 -28.28 17.11
N GLN A 106 -4.65 -27.86 18.37
CA GLN A 106 -4.79 -26.43 18.73
C GLN A 106 -3.73 -25.58 18.03
N THR A 107 -2.49 -26.06 18.01
CA THR A 107 -1.39 -25.37 17.35
C THR A 107 -1.65 -25.21 15.86
N GLY A 108 -1.97 -26.31 15.15
CA GLY A 108 -2.28 -26.26 13.71
C GLY A 108 -3.44 -25.33 13.36
N ARG A 109 -4.52 -25.40 14.16
CA ARG A 109 -5.72 -24.57 13.99
C ARG A 109 -5.45 -23.08 14.18
N LEU A 110 -4.73 -22.71 15.24
CA LEU A 110 -4.42 -21.31 15.54
C LEU A 110 -3.42 -20.70 14.54
N THR A 111 -2.55 -21.52 13.95
CA THR A 111 -1.65 -21.07 12.88
C THR A 111 -2.38 -20.94 11.54
N ALA A 112 -3.37 -21.78 11.26
CA ALA A 112 -4.15 -21.72 10.01
C ALA A 112 -5.10 -20.52 9.91
N ILE A 113 -5.44 -19.90 11.04
CA ILE A 113 -6.26 -18.69 11.08
C ILE A 113 -5.34 -17.47 11.02
N GLU A 114 -5.23 -16.87 9.84
CA GLU A 114 -4.45 -15.66 9.61
C GLU A 114 -5.33 -14.49 9.16
N TYR A 115 -4.87 -13.29 9.52
CA TYR A 115 -5.47 -12.04 9.15
C TYR A 115 -4.45 -11.20 8.40
N PHE A 116 -4.94 -10.49 7.39
CA PHE A 116 -4.24 -9.41 6.75
C PHE A 116 -4.57 -8.11 7.46
N VAL A 117 -3.58 -7.24 7.64
CA VAL A 117 -3.74 -5.85 8.07
C VAL A 117 -2.87 -4.94 7.24
N GLY A 118 -3.45 -3.87 6.73
CA GLY A 118 -2.73 -2.95 5.86
C GLY A 118 -3.62 -1.88 5.26
N LEU A 119 -3.14 -1.30 4.15
CA LEU A 119 -3.82 -0.25 3.42
C LEU A 119 -4.33 -0.80 2.08
N LYS A 120 -5.47 -0.29 1.62
CA LYS A 120 -5.94 -0.56 0.24
C LYS A 120 -5.03 0.11 -0.79
N SER A 121 -4.56 1.31 -0.47
CA SER A 121 -3.63 2.12 -1.25
C SER A 121 -2.61 2.74 -0.31
N SER A 122 -1.35 2.77 -0.69
CA SER A 122 -0.26 3.33 0.10
C SER A 122 -0.47 4.82 0.41
N THR A 123 -1.10 5.55 -0.50
CA THR A 123 -1.48 6.96 -0.32
C THR A 123 -2.42 7.19 0.87
N HIS A 124 -3.16 6.16 1.31
CA HIS A 124 -4.01 6.24 2.50
C HIS A 124 -3.22 6.37 3.80
N LEU A 125 -1.89 6.26 3.76
CA LEU A 125 -1.03 6.58 4.89
C LEU A 125 -1.14 8.06 5.30
N PHE A 126 -1.48 8.93 4.34
CA PHE A 126 -1.60 10.37 4.55
C PHE A 126 -3.07 10.74 4.83
N ASP A 127 -3.29 11.46 5.93
CA ASP A 127 -4.60 12.03 6.30
C ASP A 127 -4.85 13.34 5.56
N ALA A 128 -3.82 14.19 5.58
CA ALA A 128 -3.78 15.52 5.00
C ALA A 128 -2.37 15.80 4.52
N TYR A 129 -2.23 16.65 3.51
CA TYR A 129 -0.92 17.10 3.07
C TYR A 129 -0.97 18.50 2.46
N ARG A 130 0.19 19.16 2.45
CA ARG A 130 0.35 20.53 1.92
C ARG A 130 1.61 20.60 1.08
N VAL A 131 1.50 21.21 -0.09
CA VAL A 131 2.64 21.40 -0.99
C VAL A 131 3.25 22.78 -0.76
N TYR A 132 4.57 22.82 -0.59
CA TYR A 132 5.38 24.02 -0.49
C TYR A 132 6.28 24.12 -1.72
N SER A 133 6.40 25.32 -2.27
CA SER A 133 7.36 25.66 -3.32
C SER A 133 8.25 26.79 -2.80
N ARG A 134 9.57 26.63 -2.84
CA ARG A 134 10.54 27.59 -2.27
C ARG A 134 10.22 27.96 -0.81
N ASN A 135 9.83 26.97 0.00
CA ASN A 135 9.38 27.12 1.38
C ASN A 135 8.13 28.02 1.57
N LYS A 136 7.43 28.38 0.50
CA LYS A 136 6.15 29.08 0.55
C LYS A 136 5.02 28.08 0.32
N LYS A 137 4.00 28.13 1.18
CA LYS A 137 2.81 27.29 1.05
C LYS A 137 2.10 27.63 -0.26
N THR A 138 1.79 26.61 -1.05
CA THR A 138 1.01 26.77 -2.29
C THR A 138 -0.50 26.67 -2.01
N ALA A 139 -1.32 26.94 -3.02
CA ALA A 139 -2.77 26.72 -2.94
C ALA A 139 -3.15 25.22 -2.89
N CYS A 140 -2.20 24.33 -3.18
CA CYS A 140 -2.40 22.90 -3.14
C CYS A 140 -2.27 22.39 -1.70
N GLU A 141 -3.39 22.42 -0.98
CA GLU A 141 -3.56 21.77 0.31
C GLU A 141 -4.76 20.85 0.30
N GLN A 142 -4.63 19.73 1.00
CA GLN A 142 -5.69 18.75 1.16
C GLN A 142 -5.86 18.41 2.63
N THR A 143 -7.06 18.65 3.14
CA THR A 143 -7.43 18.33 4.52
C THR A 143 -7.98 16.90 4.66
N GLU A 144 -8.50 16.32 3.58
CA GLU A 144 -9.07 14.97 3.54
C GLU A 144 -8.55 14.21 2.31
N ALA A 145 -7.28 13.81 2.36
CA ALA A 145 -6.60 13.14 1.25
C ALA A 145 -7.26 11.80 0.86
N LEU A 146 -8.04 11.18 1.76
CA LEU A 146 -8.71 9.90 1.51
C LEU A 146 -9.69 9.96 0.31
N TYR A 147 -10.46 11.04 0.17
CA TYR A 147 -11.43 11.17 -0.94
C TYR A 147 -10.75 11.32 -2.29
N GLU A 148 -9.68 12.11 -2.30
CA GLU A 148 -8.84 12.31 -3.47
C GLU A 148 -8.18 11.00 -3.91
N ASN A 149 -7.61 10.25 -2.96
CA ASN A 149 -7.04 8.93 -3.20
C ASN A 149 -8.07 7.96 -3.78
N ALA A 150 -9.31 7.99 -3.28
CA ALA A 150 -10.39 7.17 -3.82
C ALA A 150 -10.72 7.54 -5.28
N ALA A 151 -10.74 8.83 -5.61
CA ALA A 151 -10.98 9.30 -6.98
C ALA A 151 -9.85 8.91 -7.95
N ILE A 152 -8.59 9.08 -7.56
CA ILE A 152 -7.43 8.65 -8.37
C ILE A 152 -7.49 7.15 -8.65
N ARG A 153 -7.77 6.35 -7.61
CA ARG A 153 -7.83 4.90 -7.73
C ARG A 153 -8.84 4.44 -8.77
N MET A 154 -9.98 5.15 -8.92
CA MET A 154 -10.99 4.82 -9.93
C MET A 154 -10.53 5.08 -11.37
N LEU A 155 -9.51 5.92 -11.58
CA LEU A 155 -8.96 6.23 -12.90
C LEU A 155 -7.83 5.29 -13.33
N LYS A 156 -7.25 4.54 -12.38
CA LYS A 156 -6.13 3.62 -12.62
C LYS A 156 -6.62 2.32 -13.27
N ALA A 157 -5.85 1.81 -14.22
CA ALA A 157 -6.16 0.54 -14.87
C ALA A 157 -5.93 -0.63 -13.90
N GLN A 158 -6.74 -1.69 -14.03
CA GLN A 158 -6.65 -2.86 -13.16
C GLN A 158 -5.26 -3.50 -13.16
N GLU A 159 -4.60 -3.56 -14.31
CA GLU A 159 -3.24 -4.10 -14.44
C GLU A 159 -2.23 -3.35 -13.56
N GLU A 160 -2.38 -2.02 -13.41
CA GLU A 160 -1.51 -1.24 -12.54
C GLU A 160 -1.69 -1.60 -11.05
N LEU A 161 -2.92 -1.98 -10.67
CA LEU A 161 -3.28 -2.33 -9.30
C LEU A 161 -2.82 -3.75 -8.92
N ASP A 162 -2.62 -4.65 -9.90
CA ASP A 162 -2.29 -6.06 -9.66
C ASP A 162 -0.78 -6.30 -9.46
N TYR A 163 0.09 -5.54 -10.14
CA TYR A 163 1.54 -5.85 -10.24
C TYR A 163 2.47 -4.97 -9.39
N LYS A 164 1.93 -4.16 -8.47
CA LYS A 164 2.70 -3.17 -7.68
C LYS A 164 2.73 -3.52 -6.17
N PRO A 165 3.69 -4.33 -5.70
CA PRO A 165 3.83 -4.68 -4.29
C PRO A 165 4.12 -3.45 -3.43
N GLY A 166 3.58 -3.42 -2.20
CA GLY A 166 3.80 -2.32 -1.25
C GLY A 166 3.08 -1.01 -1.59
N ILE A 167 2.31 -0.97 -2.69
CA ILE A 167 1.56 0.21 -3.14
C ILE A 167 0.06 -0.07 -3.01
N TYR A 168 -0.43 -1.12 -3.64
CA TYR A 168 -1.85 -1.46 -3.65
C TYR A 168 -2.12 -2.80 -2.97
N THR A 169 -3.29 -2.92 -2.36
CA THR A 169 -3.83 -4.20 -1.90
C THR A 169 -5.22 -4.39 -2.47
N GLN A 170 -5.42 -5.56 -3.08
CA GLN A 170 -6.74 -6.05 -3.45
C GLN A 170 -7.23 -7.07 -2.44
N TRP A 171 -8.55 -7.17 -2.31
CA TRP A 171 -9.14 -8.08 -1.35
C TRP A 171 -8.81 -9.53 -1.71
N GLU A 172 -8.85 -9.88 -2.99
CA GLU A 172 -8.54 -11.21 -3.51
C GLU A 172 -7.08 -11.60 -3.21
N ALA A 173 -6.14 -10.67 -3.39
CA ALA A 173 -4.72 -10.88 -3.13
C ALA A 173 -4.48 -11.12 -1.63
N ALA A 174 -5.06 -10.28 -0.77
CA ALA A 174 -4.99 -10.46 0.68
C ALA A 174 -5.66 -11.77 1.13
N TYR A 175 -6.82 -12.11 0.58
CA TYR A 175 -7.54 -13.34 0.88
C TYR A 175 -6.75 -14.60 0.49
N LYS A 176 -6.02 -14.57 -0.63
CA LYS A 176 -5.14 -15.65 -1.08
C LYS A 176 -3.76 -15.63 -0.39
N HIS A 177 -3.55 -14.73 0.57
CA HIS A 177 -2.27 -14.54 1.25
C HIS A 177 -1.12 -14.27 0.26
N GLU A 178 -1.31 -13.44 -0.76
CA GLU A 178 -0.24 -13.09 -1.70
C GLU A 178 0.79 -12.14 -1.05
N ASP A 179 2.03 -12.18 -1.55
CA ASP A 179 3.11 -11.33 -1.01
C ASP A 179 3.04 -9.89 -1.57
N ASN A 180 2.35 -9.69 -2.69
CA ASN A 180 2.15 -8.39 -3.34
C ASN A 180 1.02 -7.59 -2.66
N VAL A 181 1.22 -7.23 -1.40
CA VAL A 181 0.24 -6.45 -0.62
C VAL A 181 0.90 -5.26 0.06
N CYS A 182 0.13 -4.20 0.27
CA CYS A 182 0.52 -3.03 1.07
C CYS A 182 0.12 -3.25 2.54
N GLY A 183 0.81 -4.16 3.23
CA GLY A 183 0.50 -4.52 4.61
C GLY A 183 1.30 -5.72 5.10
N CYS A 184 0.78 -6.39 6.12
CA CYS A 184 1.38 -7.60 6.68
C CYS A 184 0.30 -8.60 7.11
N TYR A 185 0.75 -9.83 7.38
CA TYR A 185 -0.08 -10.91 7.89
C TYR A 185 0.31 -11.26 9.33
N PHE A 186 -0.67 -11.75 10.08
CA PHE A 186 -0.45 -12.33 11.40
C PHE A 186 -1.42 -13.47 11.66
N ASN A 187 -0.95 -14.51 12.33
CA ASN A 187 -1.77 -15.63 12.74
C ASN A 187 -2.38 -15.41 14.14
N LEU A 188 -3.43 -16.17 14.44
CA LEU A 188 -4.08 -16.12 15.75
C LEU A 188 -3.16 -16.64 16.86
N GLN A 189 -2.25 -17.57 16.55
CA GLN A 189 -1.28 -18.09 17.51
C GLN A 189 -0.32 -17.00 18.04
N GLU A 190 0.11 -16.08 17.18
CA GLU A 190 0.95 -14.93 17.53
C GLU A 190 0.24 -14.03 18.52
N ILE A 191 -1.06 -13.76 18.32
CA ILE A 191 -1.85 -12.92 19.23
C ILE A 191 -2.00 -13.56 20.60
N ILE A 192 -2.28 -14.87 20.65
CA ILE A 192 -2.46 -15.60 21.90
C ILE A 192 -1.15 -15.67 22.71
N LYS A 193 -0.02 -15.79 22.04
CA LYS A 193 1.30 -15.83 22.69
C LYS A 193 1.85 -14.45 23.02
N ALA A 194 1.31 -13.39 22.44
CA ALA A 194 1.82 -12.04 22.62
C ALA A 194 1.55 -11.51 24.04
N PRO A 195 2.50 -10.74 24.61
CA PRO A 195 2.29 -10.10 25.90
C PRO A 195 1.10 -9.13 25.81
N ASN A 196 0.21 -9.19 26.80
CA ASN A 196 -0.99 -8.34 26.88
C ASN A 196 -1.97 -8.48 25.70
N ASN A 197 -1.89 -9.58 24.93
CA ASN A 197 -2.74 -9.83 23.77
C ASN A 197 -2.60 -8.75 22.66
N THR A 198 -1.45 -8.08 22.60
CA THR A 198 -1.15 -7.04 21.60
C THR A 198 0.00 -7.50 20.73
N ILE A 199 -0.22 -7.54 19.42
CA ILE A 199 0.85 -7.86 18.46
C ILE A 199 1.44 -6.58 17.89
N GLU A 200 2.75 -6.60 17.66
CA GLU A 200 3.47 -5.53 16.98
C GLU A 200 3.87 -6.01 15.58
N LYS A 201 3.58 -5.20 14.57
CA LYS A 201 3.93 -5.49 13.18
C LYS A 201 4.53 -4.27 12.52
N GLU A 202 5.53 -4.52 11.69
CA GLU A 202 6.19 -3.51 10.86
C GLU A 202 6.15 -3.94 9.40
N PHE A 203 5.81 -3.02 8.49
CA PHE A 203 5.81 -3.26 7.04
C PHE A 203 6.13 -1.97 6.28
N GLU A 204 6.75 -2.14 5.11
CA GLU A 204 7.16 -1.03 4.25
C GLU A 204 6.05 -0.67 3.27
N VAL A 205 5.85 0.63 3.09
CA VAL A 205 4.85 1.22 2.20
C VAL A 205 5.57 2.11 1.19
N ILE A 206 5.22 1.95 -0.08
CA ILE A 206 5.77 2.74 -1.18
C ILE A 206 4.64 3.61 -1.73
N ILE A 207 4.85 4.91 -1.78
CA ILE A 207 3.90 5.91 -2.28
C ILE A 207 4.54 6.56 -3.50
N PRO A 208 4.18 6.12 -4.72
CA PRO A 208 4.57 6.81 -5.95
C PRO A 208 4.08 8.26 -5.92
N LEU A 209 4.88 9.21 -6.41
CA LEU A 209 4.45 10.61 -6.40
C LEU A 209 3.31 10.87 -7.39
N ASP A 210 3.24 10.14 -8.49
CA ASP A 210 2.15 10.22 -9.48
C ASP A 210 0.81 9.71 -8.93
N ASP A 211 0.81 8.97 -7.83
CA ASP A 211 -0.41 8.54 -7.13
C ASP A 211 -0.97 9.64 -6.21
N LEU A 212 -0.27 10.76 -6.02
CA LEU A 212 -0.80 11.96 -5.38
C LEU A 212 -1.41 12.86 -6.46
N LEU A 213 -2.70 13.21 -6.33
CA LEU A 213 -3.44 13.93 -7.38
C LEU A 213 -2.76 15.21 -7.88
N PRO A 214 -2.14 16.06 -7.03
CA PRO A 214 -1.48 17.27 -7.49
C PRO A 214 -0.35 17.01 -8.49
N PHE A 215 0.25 15.82 -8.42
CA PHE A 215 1.41 15.42 -9.19
C PHE A 215 1.06 14.39 -10.28
N ALA A 216 -0.15 13.83 -10.29
CA ALA A 216 -0.58 12.80 -11.23
C ALA A 216 -0.44 13.19 -12.72
N ALA A 217 -0.59 14.48 -13.03
CA ALA A 217 -0.42 15.01 -14.38
C ALA A 217 1.03 15.41 -14.73
N MET A 218 1.94 15.39 -13.75
CA MET A 218 3.32 15.85 -13.91
C MET A 218 4.25 14.66 -14.15
N LYS A 219 4.88 14.59 -15.32
CA LYS A 219 5.96 13.62 -15.57
C LYS A 219 7.29 14.10 -15.02
N MET A 220 7.62 15.36 -15.30
CA MET A 220 8.89 15.99 -14.92
C MET A 220 8.61 17.35 -14.31
N PHE A 221 9.41 17.72 -13.32
CA PHE A 221 9.34 19.00 -12.65
C PHE A 221 10.69 19.74 -12.74
N PRO A 222 10.75 20.92 -13.38
CA PRO A 222 11.98 21.68 -13.56
C PRO A 222 12.34 22.50 -12.31
N ASN A 223 12.85 21.82 -11.29
CA ASN A 223 13.16 22.45 -10.00
C ASN A 223 14.32 23.46 -10.08
N GLY A 224 15.22 23.35 -11.06
CA GLY A 224 16.26 24.36 -11.32
C GLY A 224 15.70 25.74 -11.71
N ILE A 225 14.47 25.81 -12.23
CA ILE A 225 13.81 27.07 -12.62
C ILE A 225 12.82 27.51 -11.53
N TYR A 226 11.96 26.60 -11.07
CA TYR A 226 10.86 26.93 -10.15
C TYR A 226 11.23 26.82 -8.67
N GLY A 227 12.42 26.32 -8.38
CA GLY A 227 12.85 26.02 -7.02
C GLY A 227 12.23 24.72 -6.51
N ASN A 228 12.62 24.35 -5.29
CA ASN A 228 12.32 23.02 -4.78
C ASN A 228 10.91 22.89 -4.20
N LEU A 229 10.38 21.67 -4.33
CA LEU A 229 9.12 21.24 -3.76
C LEU A 229 9.33 20.44 -2.47
N THR A 230 8.54 20.79 -1.46
CA THR A 230 8.46 20.07 -0.19
C THR A 230 7.01 19.73 0.10
N LEU A 231 6.75 18.52 0.56
CA LEU A 231 5.43 18.07 0.97
C LEU A 231 5.39 17.94 2.49
N GLU A 232 4.49 18.66 3.15
CA GLU A 232 4.18 18.46 4.55
C GLU A 232 3.02 17.46 4.65
N VAL A 233 3.21 16.33 5.31
CA VAL A 233 2.24 15.24 5.41
C VAL A 233 1.82 15.00 6.84
N LYS A 234 0.52 14.80 7.07
CA LYS A 234 -0.06 14.38 8.35
C LYS A 234 -0.37 12.88 8.31
N MET A 235 0.06 12.15 9.34
CA MET A 235 -0.10 10.70 9.36
C MET A 235 -1.50 10.25 9.78
N ALA A 236 -2.13 9.45 8.92
CA ALA A 236 -3.36 8.72 9.22
C ALA A 236 -3.00 7.36 9.83
N ILE A 237 -2.97 7.27 11.16
CA ILE A 237 -2.80 5.98 11.83
C ILE A 237 -4.12 5.61 12.50
N GLN A 238 -4.58 4.39 12.27
CA GLN A 238 -5.84 3.76 12.74
C GLN A 238 -7.02 3.79 11.76
N GLN A 239 -7.55 4.96 11.35
CA GLN A 239 -8.83 4.98 10.61
C GLN A 239 -8.73 4.41 9.18
N ASN A 240 -7.57 4.51 8.52
CA ASN A 240 -7.45 4.11 7.12
C ASN A 240 -7.05 2.64 6.92
N PHE A 241 -6.71 1.93 8.01
CA PHE A 241 -6.32 0.54 7.96
C PHE A 241 -7.52 -0.37 7.77
N VAL A 242 -7.31 -1.41 6.98
CA VAL A 242 -8.27 -2.48 6.78
C VAL A 242 -7.73 -3.81 7.28
N ILE A 243 -8.66 -4.66 7.67
CA ILE A 243 -8.42 -6.04 8.06
C ILE A 243 -9.30 -6.97 7.22
N CYS A 244 -8.76 -8.14 6.89
CA CYS A 244 -9.55 -9.25 6.37
C CYS A 244 -9.00 -10.59 6.85
N GLN A 245 -9.89 -11.57 6.98
CA GLN A 245 -9.48 -12.95 7.22
C GLN A 245 -8.96 -13.56 5.92
N CYS A 246 -7.85 -14.27 6.01
CA CYS A 246 -7.25 -14.98 4.88
C CYS A 246 -7.89 -16.36 4.70
N ASN A 247 -7.81 -16.90 3.49
CA ASN A 247 -8.32 -18.23 3.18
C ASN A 247 -7.50 -19.30 3.89
N GLN A 248 -8.17 -20.08 4.74
CA GLN A 248 -7.50 -21.05 5.61
C GLN A 248 -6.91 -22.22 4.80
N ASN A 249 -7.55 -22.65 3.71
CA ASN A 249 -7.02 -23.68 2.81
C ASN A 249 -5.67 -23.27 2.22
N THR A 250 -5.59 -22.05 1.71
CA THR A 250 -4.38 -21.52 1.08
C THR A 250 -3.23 -21.49 2.08
N ILE A 251 -3.51 -21.10 3.32
CA ILE A 251 -2.54 -21.07 4.41
C ILE A 251 -2.08 -22.49 4.76
N ILE A 252 -3.00 -23.43 4.98
CA ILE A 252 -2.67 -24.83 5.28
C ILE A 252 -1.81 -25.45 4.17
N ASN A 253 -2.14 -25.16 2.91
CA ASN A 253 -1.36 -25.63 1.76
C ASN A 253 0.03 -25.00 1.70
N LYS A 254 0.18 -23.71 2.06
CA LYS A 254 1.48 -23.06 2.18
C LYS A 254 2.32 -23.64 3.31
N ILE A 255 1.74 -23.79 4.49
CA ILE A 255 2.43 -24.34 5.66
C ILE A 255 2.85 -25.78 5.40
N SER A 256 1.98 -26.64 4.85
CA SER A 256 2.34 -28.02 4.52
C SER A 256 3.46 -28.12 3.48
N LYS A 257 3.49 -27.24 2.47
CA LYS A 257 4.62 -27.14 1.53
C LYS A 257 5.92 -26.69 2.21
N GLN A 258 5.85 -25.74 3.15
CA GLN A 258 7.01 -25.28 3.91
C GLN A 258 7.55 -26.36 4.84
N ILE A 259 6.67 -27.14 5.48
CA ILE A 259 7.02 -28.25 6.36
C ILE A 259 7.73 -29.36 5.58
N ASN A 260 7.28 -29.66 4.36
CA ASN A 260 7.90 -30.70 3.54
C ASN A 260 9.23 -30.26 2.89
N SER A 261 9.67 -29.03 3.12
CA SER A 261 10.95 -28.51 2.62
C SER A 261 12.10 -28.85 3.59
N PRO A 262 13.24 -29.39 3.11
CA PRO A 262 14.36 -29.81 3.97
C PRO A 262 15.13 -28.65 4.66
N VAL A 263 14.71 -27.39 4.46
CA VAL A 263 15.52 -26.19 4.76
C VAL A 263 15.11 -25.48 6.06
N LYS A 264 13.99 -25.82 6.70
CA LYS A 264 13.60 -25.25 8.01
C LYS A 264 13.26 -26.36 8.98
N GLY A 265 13.92 -26.38 10.15
CA GLY A 265 13.63 -27.34 11.21
C GLY A 265 12.14 -27.30 11.57
N ASN A 266 11.42 -28.37 11.27
CA ASN A 266 9.99 -28.45 11.50
C ASN A 266 9.65 -28.44 12.98
N SER A 267 8.64 -27.66 13.35
CA SER A 267 7.88 -27.96 14.56
C SER A 267 7.02 -29.19 14.28
N LEU A 268 7.45 -30.36 14.75
CA LEU A 268 6.69 -31.62 14.68
C LEU A 268 5.24 -31.47 15.16
N VAL A 269 5.01 -30.54 16.10
CA VAL A 269 3.69 -30.23 16.65
C VAL A 269 2.76 -29.59 15.59
N LEU A 270 3.32 -28.74 14.72
CA LEU A 270 2.55 -28.05 13.67
C LEU A 270 2.17 -28.99 12.53
N SER A 271 3.07 -29.90 12.12
CA SER A 271 2.76 -30.93 11.12
C SER A 271 1.66 -31.87 11.61
N ILE A 272 1.80 -32.39 12.84
CA ILE A 272 0.79 -33.23 13.48
C ILE A 272 -0.56 -32.48 13.56
N GLY A 273 -0.54 -31.21 13.92
CA GLY A 273 -1.75 -30.39 13.98
C GLY A 273 -2.47 -30.27 12.63
N ILE A 274 -1.74 -30.03 11.55
CA ILE A 274 -2.32 -29.90 10.21
C ILE A 274 -2.86 -31.23 9.69
N ASP A 275 -2.14 -32.33 9.92
CA ASP A 275 -2.60 -33.66 9.52
C ASP A 275 -3.87 -34.04 10.27
N GLN A 276 -3.94 -33.77 11.58
CA GLN A 276 -5.14 -33.95 12.38
C GLN A 276 -6.32 -33.11 11.91
N MET A 277 -6.09 -31.89 11.38
CA MET A 277 -7.17 -31.09 10.79
C MET A 277 -7.70 -31.72 9.50
N LYS A 278 -6.80 -32.22 8.63
CA LYS A 278 -7.20 -32.87 7.37
C LYS A 278 -7.95 -34.18 7.61
N GLU A 279 -7.51 -34.98 8.58
CA GLU A 279 -8.18 -36.23 8.96
C GLU A 279 -9.59 -36.00 9.50
N ARG A 280 -9.84 -34.85 10.13
CA ARG A 280 -11.13 -34.50 10.75
C ARG A 280 -12.03 -33.68 9.84
N ASP A 281 -11.57 -33.34 8.62
CA ASP A 281 -12.34 -32.56 7.64
C ASP A 281 -13.30 -33.45 6.81
N TYR A 282 -14.27 -34.06 7.49
CA TYR A 282 -15.20 -34.99 6.84
C TYR A 282 -16.14 -34.30 5.84
N TYR A 283 -16.52 -33.05 6.11
CA TYR A 283 -17.46 -32.27 5.28
C TYR A 283 -16.76 -31.38 4.23
N GLY A 284 -15.43 -31.45 4.10
CA GLY A 284 -14.67 -30.62 3.16
C GLY A 284 -14.73 -29.12 3.49
N VAL A 285 -14.84 -28.78 4.77
CA VAL A 285 -14.88 -27.41 5.30
C VAL A 285 -13.63 -26.65 4.90
N LEU A 286 -12.46 -27.30 4.88
CA LEU A 286 -11.21 -26.66 4.47
C LEU A 286 -11.26 -26.20 3.01
N ASN A 287 -12.02 -26.88 2.15
CA ASN A 287 -12.18 -26.49 0.75
C ASN A 287 -13.40 -25.58 0.52
N SER A 288 -14.23 -25.37 1.53
CA SER A 288 -15.43 -24.52 1.44
C SER A 288 -15.07 -23.03 1.61
N LYS A 289 -15.73 -22.14 0.85
CA LYS A 289 -15.58 -20.67 1.00
C LYS A 289 -16.44 -20.15 2.15
N HIS A 290 -16.06 -20.50 3.37
CA HIS A 290 -16.83 -20.20 4.58
C HIS A 290 -16.37 -18.91 5.27
N GLU A 291 -15.21 -18.36 4.89
CA GLU A 291 -14.71 -17.10 5.43
C GLU A 291 -15.36 -15.88 4.76
N ASN A 292 -15.44 -14.79 5.52
CA ASN A 292 -16.02 -13.55 5.01
C ASN A 292 -15.11 -12.91 3.96
N CYS A 293 -15.68 -12.68 2.77
CA CYS A 293 -14.96 -12.21 1.59
C CYS A 293 -15.03 -10.68 1.44
N SER A 294 -14.54 -9.95 2.43
CA SER A 294 -14.46 -8.48 2.33
C SER A 294 -13.38 -7.86 3.21
N PHE A 295 -12.92 -6.66 2.83
CA PHE A 295 -12.19 -5.79 3.74
C PHE A 295 -13.15 -5.16 4.74
N THR A 296 -12.74 -5.16 6.00
CA THR A 296 -13.40 -4.41 7.07
C THR A 296 -12.46 -3.33 7.59
N GLN A 297 -12.99 -2.16 7.95
CA GLN A 297 -12.19 -1.09 8.52
C GLN A 297 -11.78 -1.44 9.96
N ILE A 298 -10.54 -1.11 10.34
CA ILE A 298 -10.09 -1.31 11.72
C ILE A 298 -10.96 -0.51 12.68
N GLY A 299 -11.45 -1.16 13.74
CA GLY A 299 -12.43 -0.60 14.68
C GLY A 299 -13.86 -1.08 14.44
N ASP A 300 -14.18 -1.59 13.26
CA ASP A 300 -15.49 -2.17 12.98
C ASP A 300 -15.55 -3.66 13.39
N THR A 301 -16.78 -4.15 13.54
CA THR A 301 -17.03 -5.57 13.82
C THR A 301 -17.23 -6.33 12.52
N PHE A 302 -16.52 -7.45 12.36
CA PHE A 302 -16.73 -8.38 11.25
C PHE A 302 -16.89 -9.81 11.74
N ILE A 303 -17.32 -10.68 10.83
CA ILE A 303 -17.45 -12.10 11.08
C ILE A 303 -16.11 -12.76 10.76
N THR A 304 -15.53 -13.42 11.76
CA THR A 304 -14.40 -14.32 11.60
C THR A 304 -14.94 -15.75 11.61
N SER A 305 -14.55 -16.54 10.62
CA SER A 305 -14.82 -17.97 10.66
C SER A 305 -13.69 -18.69 11.36
N VAL A 306 -14.00 -19.39 12.45
CA VAL A 306 -13.03 -20.16 13.23
C VAL A 306 -13.37 -21.62 13.07
N MET A 307 -12.39 -22.45 12.74
CA MET A 307 -12.58 -23.90 12.79
C MET A 307 -12.80 -24.34 14.23
N SER A 308 -13.81 -25.18 14.45
CA SER A 308 -14.11 -25.78 15.75
C SER A 308 -14.27 -27.28 15.61
N LEU A 309 -13.97 -28.00 16.68
CA LEU A 309 -14.19 -29.44 16.75
C LEU A 309 -15.54 -29.70 17.45
N GLN A 310 -16.44 -30.40 16.77
CA GLN A 310 -17.69 -30.86 17.37
C GLN A 310 -17.66 -32.39 17.52
N LYS A 311 -18.01 -32.88 18.71
CA LYS A 311 -18.16 -34.32 18.93
C LYS A 311 -19.52 -34.76 18.39
N GLU A 312 -19.51 -35.62 17.38
CA GLU A 312 -20.70 -36.30 16.87
C GLU A 312 -20.70 -37.76 17.35
N SER A 313 -21.88 -38.35 17.52
CA SER A 313 -22.03 -39.75 17.98
C SER A 313 -21.32 -40.76 17.09
N ASN A 314 -21.12 -40.42 15.81
CA ASN A 314 -20.55 -41.31 14.79
C ASN A 314 -19.04 -41.12 14.60
N HIS A 315 -18.44 -40.09 15.21
CA HIS A 315 -17.04 -39.73 15.02
C HIS A 315 -16.37 -39.44 16.37
N GLU A 316 -15.75 -40.46 16.98
CA GLU A 316 -15.09 -40.36 18.29
C GLU A 316 -13.98 -39.30 18.34
N LEU A 317 -13.32 -39.04 17.20
CA LEU A 317 -12.27 -38.04 17.04
C LEU A 317 -12.79 -36.60 16.87
N GLY A 318 -14.11 -36.42 16.75
CA GLY A 318 -14.78 -35.16 16.45
C GLY A 318 -14.64 -34.73 14.98
N VAL A 319 -15.60 -33.93 14.51
CA VAL A 319 -15.65 -33.41 13.14
C VAL A 319 -15.31 -31.92 13.12
N LEU A 320 -14.51 -31.53 12.13
CA LEU A 320 -14.19 -30.14 11.87
C LEU A 320 -15.43 -29.40 11.34
N THR A 321 -15.82 -28.32 12.01
CA THR A 321 -16.98 -27.49 11.61
C THR A 321 -16.63 -26.01 11.68
N PRO A 322 -17.11 -25.18 10.74
CA PRO A 322 -16.88 -23.75 10.78
C PRO A 322 -17.79 -23.09 11.81
N LYS A 323 -17.23 -22.28 12.70
CA LYS A 323 -17.94 -21.47 13.69
C LYS A 323 -17.68 -19.99 13.43
N ASN A 324 -18.73 -19.26 13.09
CA ASN A 324 -18.66 -17.83 12.85
C ASN A 324 -18.74 -17.07 14.18
N ILE A 325 -17.73 -16.24 14.45
CA ILE A 325 -17.62 -15.40 15.64
C ILE A 325 -17.57 -13.93 15.23
N LYS A 326 -18.03 -13.04 16.12
CA LYS A 326 -17.91 -11.60 15.91
C LYS A 326 -16.55 -11.14 16.43
N SER A 327 -15.75 -10.56 15.56
CA SER A 327 -14.41 -10.07 15.86
C SER A 327 -14.30 -8.58 15.58
N CYS A 328 -13.55 -7.88 16.42
CA CYS A 328 -13.19 -6.50 16.19
C CYS A 328 -11.72 -6.33 16.63
N PHE A 329 -10.93 -5.71 15.76
CA PHE A 329 -9.52 -5.43 16.00
C PHE A 329 -9.31 -3.92 15.98
N THR A 330 -8.50 -3.42 16.90
CA THR A 330 -8.14 -2.02 16.99
C THR A 330 -6.62 -1.86 16.92
N ILE A 331 -6.17 -0.74 16.35
CA ILE A 331 -4.76 -0.35 16.42
C ILE A 331 -4.60 0.57 17.64
N THR A 332 -3.86 0.12 18.64
CA THR A 332 -3.67 0.86 19.90
C THR A 332 -2.55 1.89 19.83
N ASP A 333 -1.53 1.59 19.03
CA ASP A 333 -0.39 2.49 18.78
C ASP A 333 0.07 2.32 17.33
N GLY A 334 0.62 3.38 16.76
CA GLY A 334 1.34 3.28 15.51
C GLY A 334 2.20 4.50 15.24
N SER A 335 3.31 4.26 14.56
CA SER A 335 4.34 5.25 14.28
C SER A 335 5.03 4.93 12.96
N LEU A 336 5.59 5.96 12.34
CA LEU A 336 6.57 5.78 11.27
C LEU A 336 7.95 5.62 11.88
N ARG A 337 8.65 4.55 11.53
CA ARG A 337 10.06 4.34 11.94
C ARG A 337 11.00 5.17 11.10
N TYR A 338 10.77 5.19 9.79
CA TYR A 338 11.42 6.10 8.86
C TYR A 338 10.44 6.46 7.74
N CYS A 339 10.70 7.59 7.10
CA CYS A 339 10.02 8.08 5.92
C CYS A 339 11.08 8.75 5.05
N ARG A 340 11.29 8.26 3.84
CA ARG A 340 12.33 8.74 2.91
C ARG A 340 11.72 8.99 1.55
N THR A 341 12.15 10.04 0.87
CA THR A 341 11.79 10.27 -0.53
C THR A 341 12.93 9.82 -1.41
N ASN A 342 12.64 8.94 -2.35
CA ASN A 342 13.54 8.53 -3.42
C ASN A 342 13.26 9.40 -4.63
N ILE A 343 14.19 10.31 -4.90
CA ILE A 343 14.12 11.32 -5.96
C ILE A 343 14.96 10.81 -7.12
N ASN A 344 14.31 10.65 -8.28
CA ASN A 344 14.98 10.36 -9.53
C ASN A 344 14.96 11.61 -10.41
N GLY A 345 16.08 11.96 -11.04
CA GLY A 345 16.14 13.12 -11.91
C GLY A 345 17.46 13.23 -12.65
N PHE A 346 17.63 14.34 -13.36
CA PHE A 346 18.84 14.59 -14.15
C PHE A 346 19.17 16.08 -14.23
N ASN A 347 20.43 16.34 -14.58
CA ASN A 347 20.91 17.69 -14.86
C ASN A 347 20.94 17.96 -16.37
N ILE A 348 20.73 19.22 -16.73
CA ILE A 348 20.75 19.71 -18.10
C ILE A 348 21.96 20.61 -18.32
N LYS A 349 22.38 20.77 -19.57
CA LYS A 349 23.50 21.68 -19.90
C LYS A 349 23.10 23.12 -19.60
N ASP A 350 24.08 23.93 -19.20
CA ASP A 350 23.87 25.35 -18.89
C ASP A 350 23.27 26.12 -20.07
N SER A 351 23.63 25.77 -21.31
CA SER A 351 23.04 26.37 -22.52
C SER A 351 21.53 26.16 -22.58
N VAL A 352 21.07 24.92 -22.35
CA VAL A 352 19.64 24.56 -22.36
C VAL A 352 18.92 25.22 -21.18
N MET A 353 19.56 25.27 -20.01
CA MET A 353 19.00 25.96 -18.84
C MET A 353 18.76 27.45 -19.14
N ASN A 354 19.73 28.13 -19.76
CA ASN A 354 19.61 29.54 -20.13
C ASN A 354 18.50 29.78 -21.16
N GLU A 355 18.36 28.91 -22.17
CA GLU A 355 17.26 28.98 -23.13
C GLU A 355 15.89 28.81 -22.45
N LEU A 356 15.77 27.87 -21.50
CA LEU A 356 14.53 27.69 -20.74
C LEU A 356 14.23 28.92 -19.89
N ILE A 357 15.24 29.51 -19.24
CA ILE A 357 15.08 30.74 -18.46
C ILE A 357 14.58 31.87 -19.35
N GLU A 358 15.20 32.11 -20.51
CA GLU A 358 14.78 33.17 -21.45
C GLU A 358 13.36 32.93 -21.98
N LYS A 359 13.04 31.69 -22.33
CA LYS A 359 11.71 31.30 -22.79
C LYS A 359 10.62 31.55 -21.73
N TYR A 360 10.90 31.23 -20.46
CA TYR A 360 9.93 31.38 -19.37
C TYR A 360 9.96 32.75 -18.68
N GLN A 361 10.90 33.62 -19.04
CA GLN A 361 10.82 35.05 -18.73
C GLN A 361 9.73 35.74 -19.54
N THR A 362 9.55 35.35 -20.81
CA THR A 362 8.58 35.97 -21.73
C THR A 362 7.21 35.31 -21.68
N LYS A 363 7.13 34.04 -21.31
CA LYS A 363 5.89 33.27 -21.21
C LYS A 363 5.79 32.54 -19.88
N GLU A 364 4.66 32.66 -19.20
CA GLU A 364 4.40 31.87 -18.00
C GLU A 364 4.36 30.36 -18.32
N LEU A 365 5.14 29.56 -17.59
CA LEU A 365 4.94 28.11 -17.58
C LEU A 365 3.78 27.78 -16.67
N ILE A 366 2.76 27.14 -17.24
CA ILE A 366 1.67 26.57 -16.47
C ILE A 366 2.03 25.13 -16.16
N ILE A 367 2.22 24.83 -14.87
CA ILE A 367 2.37 23.45 -14.41
C ILE A 367 0.97 22.98 -13.97
N PRO A 368 0.35 22.05 -14.70
CA PRO A 368 -0.97 21.57 -14.35
C PRO A 368 -0.88 20.80 -13.03
N SER A 369 -1.74 21.17 -12.08
CA SER A 369 -1.99 20.45 -10.84
C SER A 369 -3.49 20.21 -10.72
N GLN A 370 -3.87 19.12 -10.09
CA GLN A 370 -5.25 18.70 -9.91
C GLN A 370 -5.60 18.72 -8.41
N TYR A 371 -6.83 19.09 -8.10
CA TYR A 371 -7.40 19.03 -6.75
C TYR A 371 -8.86 18.60 -6.82
N VAL A 372 -9.36 18.00 -5.75
CA VAL A 372 -10.77 17.65 -5.59
C VAL A 372 -11.43 18.64 -4.64
N ASP A 373 -12.54 19.24 -5.06
CA ASP A 373 -13.43 20.04 -4.20
C ASP A 373 -14.63 19.19 -3.76
N TYR A 374 -14.85 19.08 -2.46
CA TYR A 374 -15.97 18.33 -1.91
C TYR A 374 -17.13 19.27 -1.56
N GLN A 375 -18.24 19.15 -2.31
CA GLN A 375 -19.46 19.91 -2.05
C GLN A 375 -20.55 18.99 -1.48
N ALA A 376 -20.70 19.00 -0.15
CA ALA A 376 -21.83 18.36 0.50
C ALA A 376 -23.11 19.19 0.33
N PHE A 377 -24.24 18.52 0.12
CA PHE A 377 -25.54 19.18 0.21
C PHE A 377 -25.80 19.62 1.65
N SER A 378 -26.16 20.88 1.83
CA SER A 378 -26.44 21.48 3.15
C SER A 378 -27.73 20.97 3.80
N GLN A 379 -28.55 20.21 3.08
CA GLN A 379 -29.83 19.73 3.55
C GLN A 379 -29.97 18.22 3.34
N LYS A 380 -30.67 17.57 4.28
CA LYS A 380 -31.10 16.17 4.09
C LYS A 380 -32.12 16.09 2.95
N PRO A 381 -32.11 15.00 2.15
CA PRO A 381 -33.14 14.78 1.16
C PRO A 381 -34.51 14.69 1.83
N LEU A 382 -35.47 15.46 1.32
CA LEU A 382 -36.88 15.38 1.74
C LEU A 382 -37.59 14.33 0.85
N SER A 383 -38.80 13.93 1.23
CA SER A 383 -39.63 12.99 0.46
C SER A 383 -39.91 13.44 -0.98
N ASN A 384 -39.74 14.72 -1.29
CA ASN A 384 -39.87 15.32 -2.62
C ASN A 384 -38.52 15.77 -3.24
N GLY A 385 -37.39 15.30 -2.71
CA GLY A 385 -36.04 15.61 -3.19
C GLY A 385 -35.33 16.74 -2.44
N LEU A 386 -34.32 17.35 -3.08
CA LEU A 386 -33.51 18.44 -2.52
C LEU A 386 -34.11 19.80 -2.94
N LYS A 387 -34.43 20.69 -1.99
CA LYS A 387 -34.87 22.06 -2.28
C LYS A 387 -33.68 22.93 -2.71
N TRP A 388 -33.53 23.22 -4.00
CA TRP A 388 -32.50 24.14 -4.47
C TRP A 388 -32.87 25.59 -4.12
N GLN A 389 -32.14 26.23 -3.19
CA GLN A 389 -32.25 27.68 -3.00
C GLN A 389 -31.33 28.38 -3.99
N ARG A 390 -31.91 29.04 -5.00
CA ARG A 390 -31.18 29.93 -5.90
C ARG A 390 -30.63 31.11 -5.08
N LYS A 391 -29.33 31.12 -4.79
CA LYS A 391 -28.65 32.35 -4.33
C LYS A 391 -28.80 33.39 -5.43
N LYS A 392 -29.56 34.46 -5.17
CA LYS A 392 -29.50 35.66 -6.02
C LYS A 392 -28.09 36.22 -5.90
N ALA A 393 -27.39 36.35 -7.02
CA ALA A 393 -26.17 37.14 -7.09
C ALA A 393 -26.55 38.58 -6.73
N ASN A 394 -25.94 39.13 -5.69
CA ASN A 394 -25.98 40.56 -5.47
C ASN A 394 -25.01 41.17 -6.49
N ASN A 395 -25.56 42.05 -7.34
CA ASN A 395 -24.82 42.90 -8.26
C ASN A 395 -23.91 43.86 -7.50
#